data_AF-A0A556VY00-F1
#
_entry.id   AF-A0A556VY00-F1
#
_cell.length_a   1.000
_cell.length_b   1.000
_cell.length_c   1.000
_cell.angle_alpha   90.00
_cell.angle_beta   90.00
_cell.angle_gamma   90.00
#
_symmetry.space_group_name_H-M   'P 1'
#
loop_
_entity.id
_entity.type
_entity.pdbx_description
1 polymer ?
#
loop_
_entity_poly.entity_id
_entity_poly.type
_entity_poly.pdbx_seq_one_letter_code
_entity_poly.pdbx_strand_id
1 'polypeptide(L)'
;MKIAVIGQSLFGMEVYKELRKEGHTIVGVFTIPDKDGKADPLAAEAEKDGVAVFKFPRWRVKSKAIEEVVAKYEAVGAELNVMPFCSQFIPMEVIDHPKHGSIIYHPSLLPRHRGASAINWTLIHGDKKGGFTVFWADDGLDTGPILLQKECDVEPDDTVNIIYKRFLFPEGVKGMVEAVKLIAEGKAPKIKQPEEGATYECIQKKDNAKIDWNQSAEAIHNWIRGNDKVPGAWAEVDGKNVTFFGSTLVDNSSTNKGQALEIPGASRPGLVCKNGLILFGNDGNSLLVKNLQFDDGKMIAAAQYFNSASSTAVELTEEEKSFAEQMRVVWKSILTNVDMIDDSTDFFKSGAASMDVVRLVEEVKLRASQLQLQNEDVYMATTFQEFIQMCVRKLRGEDAEEELAVDYMEMNINNMTIRMPHQLFINGEFVDAEGGKTYKTINPTTAEPICDVSLAQISDVEKAVAAAKEAFEVGEWGKMNPRDRGRLLYKLADLMEQHQEELATIESIDSGAVYTLALKTHVGMSIQTFRYFAGWCDKIQGCTIPINQARPNRNLTFTKKEPIG
;
A
#
# COMPACT_ATOMS: atom_id res chain seq x y z
N MET A 1 -22.44 -7.60 29.80
CA MET A 1 -22.81 -9.02 29.64
C MET A 1 -21.60 -9.90 29.89
N LYS A 2 -21.79 -11.19 30.20
CA LYS A 2 -20.70 -12.18 30.20
C LYS A 2 -20.49 -12.73 28.79
N ILE A 3 -19.31 -12.54 28.21
CA ILE A 3 -19.05 -12.84 26.80
C ILE A 3 -17.95 -13.89 26.68
N ALA A 4 -18.17 -14.92 25.86
CA ALA A 4 -17.08 -15.76 25.36
C ALA A 4 -16.65 -15.25 23.98
N VAL A 5 -15.34 -15.02 23.80
CA VAL A 5 -14.77 -14.62 22.51
C VAL A 5 -14.17 -15.86 21.85
N ILE A 6 -14.68 -16.23 20.67
CA ILE A 6 -14.22 -17.39 19.90
C ILE A 6 -13.61 -16.88 18.59
N GLY A 7 -12.30 -16.76 18.53
CA GLY A 7 -11.64 -16.20 17.35
C GLY A 7 -10.13 -16.22 17.43
N GLN A 8 -9.48 -15.45 16.54
CA GLN A 8 -8.03 -15.41 16.39
C GLN A 8 -7.57 -14.05 15.81
N SER A 9 -6.26 -13.90 15.65
CA SER A 9 -5.60 -12.76 14.99
C SER A 9 -5.79 -11.42 15.71
N LEU A 10 -5.19 -10.37 15.14
CA LEU A 10 -5.29 -9.00 15.62
C LEU A 10 -6.74 -8.49 15.63
N PHE A 11 -7.57 -8.93 14.69
CA PHE A 11 -8.98 -8.51 14.65
C PHE A 11 -9.74 -9.02 15.88
N GLY A 12 -9.56 -10.30 16.23
CA GLY A 12 -10.16 -10.85 17.46
C GLY A 12 -9.66 -10.16 18.72
N MET A 13 -8.36 -9.85 18.78
CA MET A 13 -7.74 -9.12 19.89
C MET A 13 -8.34 -7.71 20.07
N GLU A 14 -8.51 -6.94 18.99
CA GLU A 14 -9.09 -5.59 19.07
C GLU A 14 -10.57 -5.61 19.46
N VAL A 15 -11.36 -6.55 18.94
CA VAL A 15 -12.75 -6.75 19.40
C VAL A 15 -12.76 -7.08 20.89
N TYR A 16 -11.92 -8.00 21.35
CA TYR A 16 -11.78 -8.35 22.77
C TYR A 16 -11.48 -7.11 23.65
N LYS A 17 -10.53 -6.26 23.24
CA LYS A 17 -10.15 -5.05 23.98
C LYS A 17 -11.30 -4.06 24.08
N GLU A 18 -11.96 -3.76 22.97
CA GLU A 18 -13.05 -2.78 22.95
C GLU A 18 -14.28 -3.29 23.72
N LEU A 19 -14.60 -4.59 23.68
CA LEU A 19 -15.69 -5.15 24.49
C LEU A 19 -15.43 -5.01 26.00
N ARG A 20 -14.18 -5.19 26.45
CA ARG A 20 -13.80 -4.97 27.86
C ARG A 20 -13.93 -3.51 28.26
N LYS A 21 -13.52 -2.60 27.37
CA LYS A 21 -13.59 -1.15 27.58
C LYS A 21 -15.02 -0.63 27.67
N GLU A 22 -15.95 -1.25 26.95
CA GLU A 22 -17.41 -1.03 27.07
C GLU A 22 -18.02 -1.66 28.36
N GLY A 23 -17.18 -2.21 29.25
CA GLY A 23 -17.60 -2.73 30.54
C GLY A 23 -18.19 -4.15 30.50
N HIS A 24 -18.02 -4.88 29.40
CA HIS A 24 -18.40 -6.30 29.36
C HIS A 24 -17.35 -7.18 30.06
N THR A 25 -17.80 -8.29 30.62
CA THR A 25 -16.92 -9.28 31.26
C THR A 25 -16.63 -10.39 30.26
N ILE A 26 -15.37 -10.49 29.82
CA ILE A 26 -14.96 -11.63 28.99
C ILE A 26 -14.68 -12.82 29.91
N VAL A 27 -15.51 -13.86 29.80
CA VAL A 27 -15.46 -15.04 30.69
C VAL A 27 -14.55 -16.15 30.17
N GLY A 28 -14.23 -16.13 28.88
CA GLY A 28 -13.29 -17.06 28.27
C GLY A 28 -12.95 -16.66 26.84
N VAL A 29 -11.72 -16.98 26.44
CA VAL A 29 -11.21 -16.79 25.08
C VAL A 29 -10.86 -18.15 24.50
N PHE A 30 -11.41 -18.46 23.34
CA PHE A 30 -11.19 -19.71 22.62
C PHE A 30 -10.53 -19.40 21.28
N THR A 31 -9.28 -19.81 21.11
CA THR A 31 -8.47 -19.49 19.93
C THR A 31 -7.73 -20.73 19.41
N ILE A 32 -6.96 -20.56 18.35
CA ILE A 32 -6.12 -21.59 17.74
C ILE A 32 -4.91 -21.95 18.62
N PRO A 33 -4.34 -23.16 18.44
CA PRO A 33 -3.06 -23.53 19.03
C PRO A 33 -1.92 -22.61 18.59
N ASP A 34 -0.89 -22.53 19.43
CA ASP A 34 0.34 -21.80 19.10
C ASP A 34 0.99 -22.41 17.86
N LYS A 35 1.46 -21.54 16.96
CA LYS A 35 2.11 -21.96 15.71
C LYS A 35 3.58 -21.55 15.78
N ASP A 36 4.48 -22.51 15.57
CA ASP A 36 5.92 -22.29 15.58
C ASP A 36 6.42 -21.62 16.88
N GLY A 37 5.82 -21.99 18.02
CA GLY A 37 6.12 -21.43 19.34
C GLY A 37 5.59 -20.01 19.59
N LYS A 38 4.85 -19.42 18.64
CA LYS A 38 4.24 -18.10 18.76
C LYS A 38 2.75 -18.22 19.11
N ALA A 39 2.36 -17.59 20.20
CA ALA A 39 0.96 -17.49 20.59
C ALA A 39 0.17 -16.55 19.65
N ASP A 40 -1.10 -16.87 19.44
CA ASP A 40 -2.03 -15.98 18.75
C ASP A 40 -2.19 -14.65 19.53
N PRO A 41 -2.26 -13.48 18.86
CA PRO A 41 -2.34 -12.19 19.55
C PRO A 41 -3.52 -12.05 20.51
N LEU A 42 -4.68 -12.64 20.18
CA LEU A 42 -5.84 -12.64 21.08
C LEU A 42 -5.57 -13.47 22.34
N ALA A 43 -4.91 -14.62 22.21
CA ALA A 43 -4.49 -15.42 23.36
C ALA A 43 -3.52 -14.65 24.26
N ALA A 44 -2.48 -14.05 23.68
CA ALA A 44 -1.46 -13.34 24.43
C ALA A 44 -2.03 -12.16 25.24
N GLU A 45 -2.94 -11.38 24.65
CA GLU A 45 -3.58 -10.27 25.39
C GLU A 45 -4.54 -10.79 26.47
N ALA A 46 -5.32 -11.85 26.19
CA ALA A 46 -6.23 -12.41 27.18
C ALA A 46 -5.51 -13.04 28.39
N GLU A 47 -4.39 -13.73 28.15
CA GLU A 47 -3.52 -14.28 29.20
C GLU A 47 -2.94 -13.17 30.07
N LYS A 48 -2.47 -12.07 29.47
CA LYS A 48 -1.96 -10.89 30.18
C LYS A 48 -3.00 -10.26 31.10
N ASP A 49 -4.26 -10.26 30.68
CA ASP A 49 -5.37 -9.73 31.49
C ASP A 49 -5.94 -10.75 32.49
N GLY A 50 -5.37 -11.96 32.59
CA GLY A 50 -5.82 -13.02 33.49
C GLY A 50 -7.15 -13.68 33.10
N VAL A 51 -7.57 -13.58 31.83
CA VAL A 51 -8.77 -14.26 31.32
C VAL A 51 -8.41 -15.70 30.95
N ALA A 52 -9.33 -16.63 31.20
CA ALA A 52 -9.13 -18.03 30.82
C ALA A 52 -9.01 -18.17 29.30
N VAL A 53 -7.90 -18.76 28.83
CA VAL A 53 -7.62 -19.00 27.42
C VAL A 53 -7.61 -20.49 27.13
N PHE A 54 -8.33 -20.89 26.08
CA PHE A 54 -8.44 -22.27 25.63
C PHE A 54 -7.99 -22.37 24.17
N LYS A 55 -6.97 -23.21 23.93
CA LYS A 55 -6.34 -23.40 22.62
C LYS A 55 -6.70 -24.76 22.04
N PHE A 56 -7.86 -24.87 21.39
CA PHE A 56 -8.36 -26.16 20.88
C PHE A 56 -7.96 -26.37 19.41
N PRO A 57 -7.27 -27.48 19.07
CA PRO A 57 -6.93 -27.79 17.68
C PRO A 57 -8.15 -28.16 16.84
N ARG A 58 -9.23 -28.60 17.48
CA ARG A 58 -10.50 -29.00 16.86
C ARG A 58 -11.61 -28.96 17.89
N TRP A 59 -12.82 -28.64 17.45
CA TRP A 59 -14.04 -28.70 18.27
C TRP A 59 -14.84 -29.99 18.11
N ARG A 60 -14.56 -30.75 17.03
CA ARG A 60 -15.30 -31.97 16.67
C ARG A 60 -14.37 -33.14 16.34
N VAL A 61 -14.87 -34.35 16.54
CA VAL A 61 -14.30 -35.61 16.02
C VAL A 61 -15.44 -36.41 15.40
N LYS A 62 -15.27 -36.85 14.14
CA LYS A 62 -16.31 -37.59 13.38
C LYS A 62 -17.67 -36.88 13.44
N SER A 63 -17.67 -35.56 13.22
CA SER A 63 -18.84 -34.66 13.25
C SER A 63 -19.54 -34.49 14.60
N LYS A 64 -19.09 -35.15 15.67
CA LYS A 64 -19.61 -34.94 17.03
C LYS A 64 -18.74 -33.93 17.78
N ALA A 65 -19.36 -33.09 18.62
CA ALA A 65 -18.64 -32.21 19.52
C ALA A 65 -17.75 -33.02 20.48
N ILE A 66 -16.57 -32.50 20.82
CA ILE A 66 -15.70 -33.13 21.82
C ILE A 66 -16.24 -32.77 23.20
N GLU A 67 -16.70 -33.76 23.96
CA GLU A 67 -17.35 -33.57 25.27
C GLU A 67 -16.50 -32.75 26.25
N GLU A 68 -15.17 -32.97 26.30
CA GLU A 68 -14.26 -32.20 27.14
C GLU A 68 -14.19 -30.72 26.74
N VAL A 69 -14.23 -30.42 25.43
CA VAL A 69 -14.20 -29.06 24.89
C VAL A 69 -15.50 -28.34 25.25
N VAL A 70 -16.64 -29.01 25.06
CA VAL A 70 -17.96 -28.47 25.43
C VAL A 70 -18.01 -28.21 26.93
N ALA A 71 -17.62 -29.17 27.78
CA ALA A 71 -17.63 -29.00 29.23
C ALA A 71 -16.76 -27.82 29.71
N LYS A 72 -15.57 -27.62 29.12
CA LYS A 72 -14.72 -26.45 29.41
C LYS A 72 -15.37 -25.14 28.97
N TYR A 73 -16.08 -25.14 27.85
CA TYR A 73 -16.85 -24.00 27.38
C TYR A 73 -18.04 -23.69 28.30
N GLU A 74 -18.86 -24.67 28.65
CA GLU A 74 -20.03 -24.46 29.52
C GLU A 74 -19.63 -23.91 30.89
N ALA A 75 -18.49 -24.37 31.42
CA ALA A 75 -17.97 -23.92 32.71
C ALA A 75 -17.64 -22.42 32.77
N VAL A 76 -17.43 -21.73 31.63
CA VAL A 76 -17.18 -20.28 31.65
C VAL A 76 -18.46 -19.45 31.84
N GLY A 77 -19.65 -20.04 31.66
CA GLY A 77 -20.94 -19.38 31.92
C GLY A 77 -21.20 -18.15 31.04
N ALA A 78 -20.97 -18.27 29.73
CA ALA A 78 -21.18 -17.20 28.77
C ALA A 78 -22.68 -16.91 28.53
N GLU A 79 -23.02 -15.63 28.38
CA GLU A 79 -24.37 -15.17 28.03
C GLU A 79 -24.52 -14.82 26.55
N LEU A 80 -23.40 -14.57 25.86
CA LEU A 80 -23.29 -14.29 24.43
C LEU A 80 -21.95 -14.83 23.94
N ASN A 81 -21.93 -15.49 22.78
CA ASN A 81 -20.68 -15.74 22.06
C ASN A 81 -20.45 -14.66 21.01
N VAL A 82 -19.23 -14.15 20.96
CA VAL A 82 -18.78 -13.21 19.93
C VAL A 82 -17.69 -13.89 19.12
N MET A 83 -17.92 -14.06 17.83
CA MET A 83 -17.01 -14.78 16.93
C MET A 83 -16.44 -13.83 15.87
N PRO A 84 -15.41 -13.04 16.22
CA PRO A 84 -14.91 -11.96 15.38
C PRO A 84 -14.07 -12.47 14.20
N PHE A 85 -13.42 -13.62 14.34
CA PHE A 85 -12.72 -14.30 13.24
C PHE A 85 -12.52 -15.75 13.64
N CYS A 86 -13.44 -16.63 13.25
CA CYS A 86 -13.36 -18.06 13.53
C CYS A 86 -13.17 -18.85 12.23
N SER A 87 -12.09 -19.63 12.13
CA SER A 87 -11.79 -20.47 10.97
C SER A 87 -12.32 -21.91 11.09
N GLN A 88 -12.96 -22.25 12.22
CA GLN A 88 -13.44 -23.59 12.51
C GLN A 88 -14.96 -23.61 12.65
N PHE A 89 -15.59 -24.69 12.21
CA PHE A 89 -17.03 -24.87 12.39
C PHE A 89 -17.34 -25.24 13.85
N ILE A 90 -17.93 -24.30 14.58
CA ILE A 90 -18.24 -24.44 16.01
C ILE A 90 -19.47 -25.36 16.21
N PRO A 91 -19.49 -26.22 17.24
CA PRO A 91 -20.64 -27.09 17.51
C PRO A 91 -21.92 -26.33 17.85
N MET A 92 -23.09 -26.84 17.43
CA MET A 92 -24.37 -26.17 17.77
C MET A 92 -24.63 -26.18 19.27
N GLU A 93 -24.12 -27.20 19.96
CA GLU A 93 -24.09 -27.30 21.41
C GLU A 93 -23.33 -26.14 22.08
N VAL A 94 -22.44 -25.45 21.35
CA VAL A 94 -21.72 -24.25 21.80
C VAL A 94 -22.40 -22.98 21.27
N ILE A 95 -22.87 -23.01 20.01
CA ILE A 95 -23.55 -21.87 19.37
C ILE A 95 -24.84 -21.49 20.09
N ASP A 96 -25.65 -22.48 20.48
CA ASP A 96 -26.98 -22.30 21.07
C ASP A 96 -26.98 -22.23 22.59
N HIS A 97 -25.87 -22.59 23.24
CA HIS A 97 -25.74 -22.59 24.69
C HIS A 97 -25.99 -21.23 25.37
N PRO A 98 -25.40 -20.10 24.92
CA PRO A 98 -25.59 -18.82 25.59
C PRO A 98 -27.02 -18.31 25.39
N LYS A 99 -27.61 -17.70 26.43
CA LYS A 99 -28.99 -17.19 26.40
C LYS A 99 -29.27 -16.17 25.29
N HIS A 100 -28.24 -15.42 24.86
CA HIS A 100 -28.35 -14.46 23.75
C HIS A 100 -27.89 -15.04 22.41
N GLY A 101 -27.47 -16.31 22.34
CA GLY A 101 -26.96 -16.95 21.14
C GLY A 101 -25.53 -16.54 20.78
N SER A 102 -25.18 -16.73 19.51
CA SER A 102 -23.84 -16.44 18.98
C SER A 102 -23.92 -15.48 17.80
N ILE A 103 -23.01 -14.51 17.74
CA ILE A 103 -22.87 -13.61 16.60
C ILE A 103 -21.51 -13.78 15.92
N ILE A 104 -21.50 -13.63 14.60
CA ILE A 104 -20.34 -13.86 13.74
C ILE A 104 -20.07 -12.60 12.92
N TYR A 105 -18.79 -12.25 12.80
CA TYR A 105 -18.31 -11.30 11.81
C TYR A 105 -18.00 -12.01 10.49
N HIS A 106 -18.52 -11.48 9.39
CA HIS A 106 -18.24 -11.99 8.04
C HIS A 106 -17.86 -10.85 7.10
N PRO A 107 -16.70 -10.90 6.41
CA PRO A 107 -16.18 -9.79 5.62
C PRO A 107 -16.74 -9.78 4.17
N SER A 108 -18.07 -9.90 4.04
CA SER A 108 -18.80 -9.59 2.81
C SER A 108 -20.21 -9.08 3.12
N LEU A 109 -20.89 -8.62 2.07
CA LEU A 109 -22.30 -8.26 2.10
C LEU A 109 -23.16 -9.51 1.92
N LEU A 110 -23.41 -10.26 3.00
CA LEU A 110 -24.28 -11.44 2.98
C LEU A 110 -25.66 -11.07 2.39
N PRO A 111 -26.24 -11.92 1.52
CA PRO A 111 -25.91 -13.34 1.33
C PRO A 111 -24.80 -13.63 0.30
N ARG A 112 -24.17 -12.60 -0.27
CA ARG A 112 -23.09 -12.77 -1.24
C ARG A 112 -21.80 -13.19 -0.56
N HIS A 113 -21.06 -14.09 -1.17
CA HIS A 113 -19.78 -14.63 -0.72
C HIS A 113 -19.81 -15.30 0.66
N ARG A 114 -20.71 -16.26 0.87
CA ARG A 114 -20.65 -17.17 2.02
C ARG A 114 -19.36 -18.01 1.95
N GLY A 115 -18.77 -18.33 3.10
CA GLY A 115 -17.54 -19.13 3.20
C GLY A 115 -16.28 -18.32 3.51
N ALA A 116 -15.15 -19.02 3.63
CA ALA A 116 -13.98 -18.52 4.34
C ALA A 116 -13.20 -17.39 3.65
N SER A 117 -13.21 -17.31 2.31
CA SER A 117 -12.36 -16.38 1.54
C SER A 117 -13.16 -15.24 0.91
N ALA A 118 -14.15 -14.72 1.64
CA ALA A 118 -15.13 -13.77 1.10
C ALA A 118 -14.51 -12.47 0.54
N ILE A 119 -13.43 -11.97 1.16
CA ILE A 119 -12.69 -10.79 0.65
C ILE A 119 -12.05 -11.11 -0.70
N ASN A 120 -11.42 -12.29 -0.84
CA ASN A 120 -10.82 -12.71 -2.10
C ASN A 120 -11.87 -12.74 -3.21
N TRP A 121 -13.02 -13.37 -2.96
CA TRP A 121 -14.07 -13.52 -3.96
C TRP A 121 -14.78 -12.22 -4.32
N THR A 122 -14.89 -11.28 -3.39
CA THR A 122 -15.38 -9.91 -3.66
C THR A 122 -14.50 -9.24 -4.73
N LEU A 123 -13.18 -9.36 -4.60
CA LEU A 123 -12.22 -8.74 -5.52
C LEU A 123 -12.08 -9.55 -6.82
N ILE A 124 -12.06 -10.89 -6.75
CA ILE A 124 -11.98 -11.78 -7.92
C ILE A 124 -13.17 -11.56 -8.86
N HIS A 125 -14.38 -11.38 -8.33
CA HIS A 125 -15.57 -11.13 -9.14
C HIS A 125 -15.74 -9.68 -9.60
N GLY A 126 -14.81 -8.78 -9.25
CA GLY A 126 -14.88 -7.38 -9.68
C GLY A 126 -16.04 -6.61 -9.04
N ASP A 127 -16.44 -6.98 -7.82
CA ASP A 127 -17.54 -6.30 -7.14
C ASP A 127 -17.21 -4.83 -6.93
N LYS A 128 -18.17 -3.95 -7.24
CA LYS A 128 -18.03 -2.49 -7.04
C LYS A 128 -18.30 -2.06 -5.59
N LYS A 129 -18.99 -2.92 -4.84
CA LYS A 129 -19.35 -2.72 -3.44
C LYS A 129 -18.88 -3.91 -2.63
N GLY A 130 -18.13 -3.62 -1.59
CA GLY A 130 -17.70 -4.58 -0.58
C GLY A 130 -18.27 -4.19 0.77
N GLY A 131 -17.92 -4.94 1.81
CA GLY A 131 -18.37 -4.62 3.15
C GLY A 131 -18.27 -5.80 4.08
N PHE A 132 -18.94 -5.69 5.22
CA PHE A 132 -19.03 -6.77 6.19
C PHE A 132 -20.43 -6.87 6.77
N THR A 133 -20.70 -8.04 7.33
CA THR A 133 -21.96 -8.38 8.00
C THR A 133 -21.65 -8.91 9.39
N VAL A 134 -22.42 -8.48 10.38
CA VAL A 134 -22.54 -9.17 11.66
C VAL A 134 -23.87 -9.90 11.66
N PHE A 135 -23.86 -11.21 11.88
CA PHE A 135 -25.04 -12.05 11.77
C PHE A 135 -25.14 -13.03 12.94
N TRP A 136 -26.36 -13.52 13.18
CA TRP A 136 -26.66 -14.55 14.17
C TRP A 136 -26.31 -15.92 13.60
N ALA A 137 -25.48 -16.69 14.31
CA ALA A 137 -25.15 -18.04 13.87
C ALA A 137 -26.40 -18.95 13.84
N ASP A 138 -26.45 -19.84 12.85
CA ASP A 138 -27.41 -20.92 12.72
C ASP A 138 -26.69 -22.23 12.34
N ASP A 139 -27.44 -23.27 11.96
CA ASP A 139 -26.90 -24.57 11.59
C ASP A 139 -26.36 -24.65 10.14
N GLY A 140 -26.50 -23.57 9.38
CA GLY A 140 -25.95 -23.44 8.03
C GLY A 140 -24.61 -22.72 7.98
N LEU A 141 -24.03 -22.66 6.78
CA LEU A 141 -22.75 -21.97 6.54
C LEU A 141 -23.03 -20.51 6.13
N ASP A 142 -22.84 -19.60 7.08
CA ASP A 142 -23.05 -18.16 6.90
C ASP A 142 -24.47 -17.79 6.41
N THR A 143 -25.48 -18.58 6.80
CA THR A 143 -26.89 -18.41 6.39
C THR A 143 -27.74 -17.65 7.39
N GLY A 144 -27.27 -17.51 8.62
CA GLY A 144 -28.09 -17.00 9.71
C GLY A 144 -28.49 -15.52 9.58
N PRO A 145 -29.51 -15.09 10.34
CA PRO A 145 -30.09 -13.75 10.19
C PRO A 145 -29.07 -12.63 10.40
N ILE A 146 -29.14 -11.59 9.57
CA ILE A 146 -28.32 -10.37 9.66
C ILE A 146 -28.73 -9.56 10.90
N LEU A 147 -27.73 -9.14 11.67
CA LEU A 147 -27.87 -8.17 12.76
C LEU A 147 -27.54 -6.77 12.26
N LEU A 148 -26.40 -6.60 11.59
CA LEU A 148 -26.07 -5.36 10.89
C LEU A 148 -25.15 -5.62 9.72
N GLN A 149 -25.08 -4.67 8.81
CA GLN A 149 -24.24 -4.72 7.62
C GLN A 149 -23.75 -3.31 7.29
N LYS A 150 -22.49 -3.18 6.86
CA LYS A 150 -21.92 -1.91 6.40
C LYS A 150 -21.19 -2.13 5.09
N GLU A 151 -21.37 -1.21 4.15
CA GLU A 151 -20.78 -1.25 2.81
C GLU A 151 -19.68 -0.21 2.62
N CYS A 152 -18.80 -0.47 1.66
CA CYS A 152 -17.84 0.48 1.11
C CYS A 152 -17.70 0.30 -0.40
N ASP A 153 -17.20 1.33 -1.07
CA ASP A 153 -16.76 1.21 -2.46
C ASP A 153 -15.47 0.38 -2.53
N VAL A 154 -15.42 -0.50 -3.54
CA VAL A 154 -14.21 -1.26 -3.90
C VAL A 154 -13.49 -0.45 -4.97
N GLU A 155 -12.28 -0.01 -4.65
CA GLU A 155 -11.46 0.75 -5.59
C GLU A 155 -10.89 -0.18 -6.67
N PRO A 156 -10.61 0.33 -7.89
CA PRO A 156 -10.14 -0.51 -9.00
C PRO A 156 -8.93 -1.37 -8.63
N ASP A 157 -7.94 -0.78 -7.95
CA ASP A 157 -6.71 -1.46 -7.56
C ASP A 157 -6.73 -2.00 -6.12
N ASP A 158 -7.90 -2.13 -5.49
CA ASP A 158 -7.99 -2.71 -4.15
C ASP A 158 -7.50 -4.15 -4.15
N THR A 159 -6.55 -4.43 -3.26
CA THR A 159 -6.13 -5.78 -2.90
C THR A 159 -6.80 -6.23 -1.61
N VAL A 160 -6.75 -7.53 -1.31
CA VAL A 160 -7.30 -8.11 -0.07
C VAL A 160 -6.79 -7.33 1.14
N ASN A 161 -5.50 -7.01 1.15
CA ASN A 161 -4.88 -6.29 2.26
C ASN A 161 -5.29 -4.81 2.32
N ILE A 162 -5.45 -4.13 1.17
CA ILE A 162 -5.82 -2.71 1.14
C ILE A 162 -7.25 -2.52 1.67
N ILE A 163 -8.23 -3.22 1.11
CA ILE A 163 -9.63 -3.09 1.55
C ILE A 163 -9.81 -3.55 3.01
N TYR A 164 -9.07 -4.58 3.42
CA TYR A 164 -9.06 -5.03 4.81
C TYR A 164 -8.58 -3.95 5.76
N LYS A 165 -7.43 -3.32 5.49
CA LYS A 165 -6.88 -2.26 6.35
C LYS A 165 -7.68 -0.96 6.28
N ARG A 166 -8.17 -0.57 5.11
CA ARG A 166 -8.92 0.68 4.90
C ARG A 166 -10.27 0.65 5.61
N PHE A 167 -11.00 -0.47 5.50
CA PHE A 167 -12.41 -0.52 5.89
C PHE A 167 -12.76 -1.73 6.76
N LEU A 168 -12.54 -2.96 6.28
CA LEU A 168 -13.10 -4.15 6.92
C LEU A 168 -12.58 -4.37 8.35
N PHE A 169 -11.30 -4.08 8.61
CA PHE A 169 -10.71 -4.15 9.94
C PHE A 169 -11.26 -3.05 10.87
N PRO A 170 -11.03 -1.75 10.63
CA PRO A 170 -11.43 -0.70 11.58
C PRO A 170 -12.96 -0.61 11.75
N GLU A 171 -13.73 -0.70 10.67
CA GLU A 171 -15.19 -0.61 10.75
C GLU A 171 -15.82 -1.93 11.20
N GLY A 172 -15.20 -3.08 10.91
CA GLY A 172 -15.63 -4.37 11.41
C GLY A 172 -15.53 -4.48 12.94
N VAL A 173 -14.43 -4.00 13.53
CA VAL A 173 -14.29 -3.94 15.00
C VAL A 173 -15.40 -3.08 15.60
N LYS A 174 -15.62 -1.87 15.06
CA LYS A 174 -16.72 -0.99 15.50
C LYS A 174 -18.08 -1.66 15.33
N GLY A 175 -18.31 -2.33 14.22
CA GLY A 175 -19.55 -3.05 13.92
C GLY A 175 -19.82 -4.19 14.90
N MET A 176 -18.79 -4.96 15.29
CA MET A 176 -18.94 -6.00 16.31
C MET A 176 -19.31 -5.41 17.68
N VAL A 177 -18.67 -4.32 18.09
CA VAL A 177 -18.98 -3.64 19.35
C VAL A 177 -20.40 -3.05 19.33
N GLU A 178 -20.78 -2.42 18.22
CA GLU A 178 -22.14 -1.92 17.99
C GLU A 178 -23.19 -3.03 18.07
N ALA A 179 -22.92 -4.19 17.46
CA ALA A 179 -23.79 -5.35 17.52
C ALA A 179 -24.00 -5.84 18.96
N VAL A 180 -22.92 -5.99 19.73
CA VAL A 180 -23.01 -6.39 21.14
C VAL A 180 -23.81 -5.37 21.98
N LYS A 181 -23.62 -4.08 21.72
CA LYS A 181 -24.39 -3.01 22.37
C LYS A 181 -25.89 -3.13 22.07
N LEU A 182 -26.27 -3.34 20.81
CA LEU A 182 -27.68 -3.55 20.42
C LEU A 182 -28.28 -4.77 21.13
N ILE A 183 -27.51 -5.84 21.32
CA ILE A 183 -27.94 -7.03 22.06
C ILE A 183 -28.16 -6.70 23.53
N ALA A 184 -27.22 -6.00 24.17
CA ALA A 184 -27.31 -5.59 25.56
C ALA A 184 -28.53 -4.70 25.84
N GLU A 185 -28.91 -3.85 24.87
CA GLU A 185 -30.09 -2.98 24.93
C GLU A 185 -31.40 -3.69 24.56
N GLY A 186 -31.36 -4.95 24.11
CA GLY A 186 -32.55 -5.68 23.64
C GLY A 186 -33.13 -5.17 22.32
N LYS A 187 -32.31 -4.50 21.50
CA LYS A 187 -32.71 -3.86 20.22
C LYS A 187 -32.08 -4.51 18.98
N ALA A 188 -31.27 -5.56 19.15
CA ALA A 188 -30.59 -6.20 18.03
C ALA A 188 -31.60 -6.85 17.06
N PRO A 189 -31.59 -6.49 15.77
CA PRO A 189 -32.51 -7.03 14.79
C PRO A 189 -32.09 -8.46 14.38
N LYS A 190 -33.05 -9.20 13.82
CA LYS A 190 -32.87 -10.55 13.24
C LYS A 190 -33.45 -10.56 11.84
N ILE A 191 -32.70 -10.05 10.87
CA ILE A 191 -33.17 -9.88 9.49
C ILE A 191 -32.82 -11.16 8.71
N LYS A 192 -33.82 -11.91 8.26
CA LYS A 192 -33.56 -13.11 7.45
C LYS A 192 -32.82 -12.70 6.17
N GLN A 193 -31.74 -13.42 5.84
CA GLN A 193 -31.03 -13.20 4.57
C GLN A 193 -31.96 -13.47 3.38
N PRO A 194 -31.91 -12.66 2.31
CA PRO A 194 -32.58 -12.98 1.07
C PRO A 194 -31.93 -14.19 0.38
N GLU A 195 -32.72 -14.95 -0.40
CA GLU A 195 -32.18 -16.01 -1.27
C GLU A 195 -31.57 -15.43 -2.55
N GLU A 196 -32.08 -14.28 -3.01
CA GLU A 196 -31.56 -13.58 -4.17
C GLU A 196 -30.16 -13.03 -3.89
N GLY A 197 -29.23 -13.27 -4.81
CA GLY A 197 -27.83 -12.85 -4.69
C GLY A 197 -26.97 -13.72 -3.77
N ALA A 198 -27.52 -14.80 -3.20
CA ALA A 198 -26.76 -15.73 -2.38
C ALA A 198 -25.71 -16.49 -3.20
N THR A 199 -24.44 -16.43 -2.79
CA THR A 199 -23.36 -17.17 -3.41
C THR A 199 -22.49 -17.86 -2.36
N TYR A 200 -21.80 -18.91 -2.77
CA TYR A 200 -20.82 -19.62 -1.96
C TYR A 200 -19.62 -19.98 -2.83
N GLU A 201 -18.43 -19.76 -2.29
CA GLU A 201 -17.19 -20.08 -2.99
C GLU A 201 -16.23 -20.87 -2.09
N CYS A 202 -15.27 -21.55 -2.73
CA CYS A 202 -14.31 -22.36 -2.02
C CYS A 202 -13.25 -21.51 -1.28
N ILE A 203 -12.55 -22.11 -0.32
CA ILE A 203 -11.42 -21.46 0.32
C ILE A 203 -10.29 -21.24 -0.67
N GLN A 204 -9.68 -20.05 -0.61
CA GLN A 204 -8.58 -19.69 -1.48
C GLN A 204 -7.23 -20.09 -0.86
N LYS A 205 -6.49 -20.91 -1.61
CA LYS A 205 -5.21 -21.53 -1.25
C LYS A 205 -4.22 -21.34 -2.39
N LYS A 206 -2.94 -21.62 -2.13
CA LYS A 206 -1.93 -21.50 -3.19
C LYS A 206 -2.28 -22.40 -4.39
N ASP A 207 -2.68 -23.64 -4.14
CA ASP A 207 -2.96 -24.64 -5.18
C ASP A 207 -4.07 -24.24 -6.17
N ASN A 208 -5.05 -23.44 -5.74
CA ASN A 208 -6.15 -22.96 -6.58
C ASN A 208 -6.05 -21.47 -6.96
N ALA A 209 -4.91 -20.82 -6.67
CA ALA A 209 -4.64 -19.43 -7.06
C ALA A 209 -3.83 -19.32 -8.37
N LYS A 210 -3.71 -20.41 -9.14
CA LYS A 210 -3.05 -20.39 -10.45
C LYS A 210 -3.83 -19.49 -11.40
N ILE A 211 -3.13 -18.61 -12.11
CA ILE A 211 -3.74 -17.71 -13.11
C ILE A 211 -4.22 -18.54 -14.30
N ASP A 212 -5.50 -18.43 -14.63
CA ASP A 212 -6.03 -18.82 -15.93
C ASP A 212 -5.90 -17.63 -16.89
N TRP A 213 -4.99 -17.77 -17.84
CA TRP A 213 -4.66 -16.74 -18.82
C TRP A 213 -5.69 -16.60 -19.94
N ASN A 214 -6.63 -17.54 -20.09
CA ASN A 214 -7.68 -17.45 -21.09
C ASN A 214 -8.87 -16.60 -20.59
N GLN A 215 -8.56 -15.40 -20.11
CA GLN A 215 -9.50 -14.44 -19.54
C GLN A 215 -9.19 -13.02 -20.02
N SER A 216 -10.15 -12.10 -19.83
CA SER A 216 -9.92 -10.67 -20.11
C SER A 216 -8.84 -10.09 -19.19
N ALA A 217 -8.22 -8.97 -19.60
CA ALA A 217 -7.23 -8.31 -18.76
C ALA A 217 -7.81 -7.89 -17.39
N GLU A 218 -9.07 -7.44 -17.37
CA GLU A 218 -9.81 -7.12 -16.13
C GLU A 218 -9.98 -8.34 -15.22
N ALA A 219 -10.34 -9.51 -15.77
CA ALA A 219 -10.48 -10.72 -14.97
C ALA A 219 -9.13 -11.20 -14.42
N ILE A 220 -8.05 -11.12 -15.20
CA ILE A 220 -6.70 -11.44 -14.73
C ILE A 220 -6.26 -10.46 -13.63
N HIS A 221 -6.51 -9.16 -13.82
CA HIS A 221 -6.25 -8.13 -12.81
C HIS A 221 -7.02 -8.40 -11.50
N ASN A 222 -8.33 -8.65 -11.60
CA ASN A 222 -9.19 -9.00 -10.47
C ASN A 222 -8.71 -10.27 -9.75
N TRP A 223 -8.25 -11.26 -10.52
CA TRP A 223 -7.65 -12.48 -9.97
C TRP A 223 -6.37 -12.17 -9.19
N ILE A 224 -5.47 -11.36 -9.73
CA ILE A 224 -4.22 -11.00 -9.05
C ILE A 224 -4.52 -10.23 -7.76
N ARG A 225 -5.27 -9.11 -7.84
CA ARG A 225 -5.55 -8.27 -6.66
C ARG A 225 -6.41 -8.99 -5.61
N GLY A 226 -7.31 -9.88 -6.03
CA GLY A 226 -8.12 -10.71 -5.15
C GLY A 226 -7.35 -11.84 -4.47
N ASN A 227 -6.11 -12.10 -4.86
CA ASN A 227 -5.18 -13.00 -4.17
C ASN A 227 -3.96 -12.25 -3.59
N ASP A 228 -3.93 -10.92 -3.64
CA ASP A 228 -2.83 -10.08 -3.15
C ASP A 228 -3.10 -9.63 -1.69
N LYS A 229 -2.30 -10.00 -0.68
CA LYS A 229 -1.06 -10.82 -0.73
C LYS A 229 -1.29 -12.32 -0.54
N VAL A 230 -2.44 -12.73 -0.01
CA VAL A 230 -2.71 -14.12 0.39
C VAL A 230 -3.88 -14.68 -0.42
N PRO A 231 -3.73 -15.86 -1.05
CA PRO A 231 -2.55 -16.75 -1.06
C PRO A 231 -1.45 -16.39 -2.09
N GLY A 232 -1.66 -15.35 -2.90
CA GLY A 232 -0.76 -14.93 -3.98
C GLY A 232 -1.05 -15.66 -5.30
N ALA A 233 -1.62 -14.93 -6.27
CA ALA A 233 -1.87 -15.45 -7.63
C ALA A 233 -0.55 -15.80 -8.32
N TRP A 234 -0.48 -16.95 -8.98
CA TRP A 234 0.79 -17.46 -9.53
C TRP A 234 0.64 -18.10 -10.91
N ALA A 235 1.76 -18.18 -11.62
CA ALA A 235 1.90 -18.93 -12.87
C ALA A 235 3.32 -19.51 -12.97
N GLU A 236 3.52 -20.43 -13.88
CA GLU A 236 4.85 -20.95 -14.21
C GLU A 236 5.54 -19.97 -15.17
N VAL A 237 6.76 -19.55 -14.87
CA VAL A 237 7.61 -18.69 -15.71
C VAL A 237 9.03 -19.24 -15.66
N ASP A 238 9.64 -19.48 -16.82
CA ASP A 238 10.98 -20.12 -16.94
C ASP A 238 11.13 -21.41 -16.10
N GLY A 239 10.06 -22.21 -16.02
CA GLY A 239 10.04 -23.47 -15.25
C GLY A 239 9.98 -23.32 -13.73
N LYS A 240 9.71 -22.10 -13.21
CA LYS A 240 9.55 -21.81 -11.77
C LYS A 240 8.15 -21.28 -11.50
N ASN A 241 7.59 -21.49 -10.30
CA ASN A 241 6.37 -20.77 -9.94
C ASN A 241 6.72 -19.34 -9.52
N VAL A 242 6.04 -18.40 -10.15
CA VAL A 242 6.17 -16.98 -9.89
C VAL A 242 4.81 -16.45 -9.44
N THR A 243 4.81 -15.69 -8.36
CA THR A 243 3.64 -15.04 -7.77
C THR A 243 3.61 -13.58 -8.17
N PHE A 244 2.45 -13.05 -8.53
CA PHE A 244 2.26 -11.71 -9.08
C PHE A 244 1.57 -10.81 -8.06
N PHE A 245 2.06 -9.58 -7.87
CA PHE A 245 1.52 -8.61 -6.91
C PHE A 245 1.50 -7.18 -7.46
N GLY A 246 0.61 -6.36 -6.92
CA GLY A 246 0.47 -4.94 -7.29
C GLY A 246 0.00 -4.78 -8.72
N SER A 247 -1.14 -5.38 -9.06
CA SER A 247 -1.73 -5.27 -10.39
C SER A 247 -2.53 -3.98 -10.57
N THR A 248 -2.49 -3.39 -11.77
CA THR A 248 -3.37 -2.29 -12.21
C THR A 248 -3.70 -2.42 -13.69
N LEU A 249 -4.86 -1.94 -14.13
CA LEU A 249 -5.24 -1.92 -15.54
C LEU A 249 -4.51 -0.80 -16.30
N VAL A 250 -4.18 -1.05 -17.56
CA VAL A 250 -3.44 -0.08 -18.39
C VAL A 250 -4.24 0.23 -19.66
N ASP A 251 -4.32 1.52 -20.00
CA ASP A 251 -4.93 1.96 -21.25
C ASP A 251 -4.05 1.59 -22.46
N ASN A 252 -4.67 0.98 -23.47
CA ASN A 252 -3.99 0.53 -24.70
C ASN A 252 -3.49 1.66 -25.62
N SER A 253 -3.56 2.92 -25.19
CA SER A 253 -3.18 4.09 -26.00
C SER A 253 -1.67 4.29 -26.15
N SER A 254 -0.85 3.61 -25.34
CA SER A 254 0.61 3.68 -25.39
C SER A 254 1.22 2.43 -26.03
N THR A 255 2.16 2.62 -26.97
CA THR A 255 3.00 1.50 -27.45
C THR A 255 3.96 1.08 -26.35
N ASN A 256 3.63 -0.01 -25.67
CA ASN A 256 4.46 -0.59 -24.62
C ASN A 256 5.74 -1.17 -25.21
N LYS A 257 6.89 -0.57 -24.88
CA LYS A 257 8.22 -1.09 -25.21
C LYS A 257 8.79 -1.81 -24.00
N GLY A 258 9.17 -3.06 -24.17
CA GLY A 258 9.76 -3.88 -23.11
C GLY A 258 10.39 -5.15 -23.66
N GLN A 259 11.17 -5.83 -22.83
CA GLN A 259 11.72 -7.13 -23.17
C GLN A 259 10.65 -8.21 -22.98
N ALA A 260 10.46 -9.06 -24.00
CA ALA A 260 9.45 -10.11 -23.98
C ALA A 260 9.78 -11.18 -22.92
N LEU A 261 8.76 -11.55 -22.13
CA LEU A 261 8.78 -12.63 -21.16
C LEU A 261 7.73 -13.67 -21.56
N GLU A 262 8.19 -14.86 -21.94
CA GLU A 262 7.30 -15.96 -22.30
C GLU A 262 6.61 -16.51 -21.06
N ILE A 263 5.28 -16.61 -21.12
CA ILE A 263 4.47 -17.15 -20.03
C ILE A 263 3.55 -18.24 -20.61
N PRO A 264 3.78 -19.52 -20.26
CA PRO A 264 2.95 -20.62 -20.73
C PRO A 264 1.45 -20.40 -20.48
N GLY A 265 0.67 -20.49 -21.56
CA GLY A 265 -0.79 -20.30 -21.54
C GLY A 265 -1.27 -18.88 -21.80
N ALA A 266 -0.39 -17.87 -21.71
CA ALA A 266 -0.73 -16.49 -22.05
C ALA A 266 -1.03 -16.32 -23.54
N SER A 267 -1.95 -15.42 -23.88
CA SER A 267 -2.35 -15.13 -25.27
C SER A 267 -1.21 -14.53 -26.10
N ARG A 268 -0.27 -13.87 -25.43
CA ARG A 268 0.97 -13.33 -25.97
C ARG A 268 2.01 -13.18 -24.85
N PRO A 269 3.30 -13.01 -25.19
CA PRO A 269 4.34 -12.78 -24.19
C PRO A 269 4.05 -11.53 -23.36
N GLY A 270 4.38 -11.57 -22.07
CA GLY A 270 4.42 -10.37 -21.24
C GLY A 270 5.57 -9.45 -21.66
N LEU A 271 5.50 -8.17 -21.30
CA LEU A 271 6.56 -7.19 -21.57
C LEU A 271 7.12 -6.65 -20.28
N VAL A 272 8.39 -6.92 -19.99
CA VAL A 272 9.12 -6.31 -18.88
C VAL A 272 9.55 -4.91 -19.32
N CYS A 273 8.95 -3.91 -18.68
CA CYS A 273 9.14 -2.48 -18.92
C CYS A 273 9.73 -1.81 -17.68
N LYS A 274 10.18 -0.54 -17.80
CA LYS A 274 10.67 0.25 -16.65
C LYS A 274 9.66 0.30 -15.49
N ASN A 275 8.36 0.29 -15.79
CA ASN A 275 7.29 0.44 -14.81
C ASN A 275 6.78 -0.90 -14.22
N GLY A 276 7.25 -2.04 -14.73
CA GLY A 276 6.82 -3.37 -14.28
C GLY A 276 6.62 -4.36 -15.44
N LEU A 277 5.88 -5.44 -15.18
CA LEU A 277 5.55 -6.47 -16.16
C LEU A 277 4.14 -6.23 -16.71
N ILE A 278 4.05 -5.95 -17.99
CA ILE A 278 2.78 -5.83 -18.70
C ILE A 278 2.33 -7.22 -19.13
N LEU A 279 1.10 -7.57 -18.79
CA LEU A 279 0.41 -8.81 -19.17
C LEU A 279 -0.81 -8.47 -20.01
N PHE A 280 -1.28 -9.45 -20.77
CA PHE A 280 -2.37 -9.26 -21.72
C PHE A 280 -3.49 -10.26 -21.48
N GLY A 281 -4.73 -9.78 -21.57
CA GLY A 281 -5.90 -10.65 -21.64
C GLY A 281 -6.09 -11.28 -23.02
N ASN A 282 -7.05 -12.19 -23.11
CA ASN A 282 -7.52 -12.74 -24.39
C ASN A 282 -8.35 -11.74 -25.21
N ASP A 283 -8.78 -10.64 -24.60
CA ASP A 283 -9.47 -9.50 -25.20
C ASP A 283 -8.51 -8.47 -25.83
N GLY A 284 -7.20 -8.67 -25.66
CA GLY A 284 -6.16 -7.79 -26.17
C GLY A 284 -5.88 -6.56 -25.31
N ASN A 285 -6.64 -6.34 -24.24
CA ASN A 285 -6.37 -5.34 -23.22
C ASN A 285 -5.16 -5.75 -22.37
N SER A 286 -4.59 -4.79 -21.64
CA SER A 286 -3.40 -5.03 -20.82
C SER A 286 -3.56 -4.61 -19.37
N LEU A 287 -2.75 -5.25 -18.52
CA LEU A 287 -2.58 -4.91 -17.10
C LEU A 287 -1.09 -4.85 -16.79
N LEU A 288 -0.71 -4.08 -15.77
CA LEU A 288 0.64 -3.99 -15.24
C LEU A 288 0.71 -4.76 -13.92
N VAL A 289 1.82 -5.46 -13.68
CA VAL A 289 2.18 -6.06 -12.40
C VAL A 289 3.48 -5.42 -11.94
N LYS A 290 3.51 -4.92 -10.69
CA LYS A 290 4.67 -4.23 -10.13
C LYS A 290 5.70 -5.16 -9.51
N ASN A 291 5.27 -6.26 -8.88
CA ASN A 291 6.15 -7.10 -8.07
C ASN A 291 5.94 -8.59 -8.40
N LEU A 292 7.03 -9.34 -8.34
CA LEU A 292 7.07 -10.79 -8.55
C LEU A 292 7.72 -11.47 -7.35
N GLN A 293 7.24 -12.64 -6.96
CA GLN A 293 7.87 -13.47 -5.91
C GLN A 293 8.08 -14.91 -6.40
N PHE A 294 9.29 -15.43 -6.21
CA PHE A 294 9.67 -16.80 -6.58
C PHE A 294 9.44 -17.79 -5.43
N ASP A 295 9.48 -19.09 -5.74
CA ASP A 295 9.28 -20.18 -4.78
C ASP A 295 10.25 -20.19 -3.58
N ASP A 296 11.45 -19.63 -3.74
CA ASP A 296 12.41 -19.46 -2.66
C ASP A 296 12.05 -18.34 -1.68
N GLY A 297 10.98 -17.59 -1.96
CA GLY A 297 10.49 -16.45 -1.19
C GLY A 297 11.02 -15.10 -1.66
N LYS A 298 12.00 -15.08 -2.58
CA LYS A 298 12.60 -13.84 -3.09
C LYS A 298 11.57 -13.03 -3.85
N MET A 299 11.42 -11.77 -3.47
CA MET A 299 10.57 -10.81 -4.15
C MET A 299 11.44 -9.83 -4.95
N ILE A 300 11.00 -9.47 -6.15
CA ILE A 300 11.68 -8.52 -7.02
C ILE A 300 10.68 -7.54 -7.64
N ALA A 301 11.18 -6.39 -8.07
CA ALA A 301 10.41 -5.48 -8.90
C ALA A 301 10.29 -6.14 -10.26
N ALA A 302 9.08 -6.18 -10.82
CA ALA A 302 8.83 -6.86 -12.08
C ALA A 302 9.68 -6.27 -13.22
N ALA A 303 9.99 -4.96 -13.15
CA ALA A 303 10.89 -4.25 -14.07
C ALA A 303 12.32 -4.80 -14.07
N GLN A 304 12.76 -5.45 -12.99
CA GLN A 304 14.11 -5.98 -12.81
C GLN A 304 14.23 -7.47 -13.15
N TYR A 305 13.20 -8.10 -13.70
CA TYR A 305 13.18 -9.54 -13.96
C TYR A 305 14.41 -10.06 -14.72
N PHE A 306 14.88 -9.32 -15.73
CA PHE A 306 16.07 -9.72 -16.51
C PHE A 306 17.41 -9.25 -15.89
N ASN A 307 17.37 -8.33 -14.93
CA ASN A 307 18.56 -7.77 -14.28
C ASN A 307 18.92 -8.50 -12.97
N SER A 308 18.04 -9.36 -12.46
CA SER A 308 18.24 -10.07 -11.18
C SER A 308 19.39 -11.07 -11.17
N ALA A 309 20.04 -11.32 -12.31
CA ALA A 309 21.23 -12.18 -12.43
C ALA A 309 22.56 -11.43 -12.16
N SER A 310 22.54 -10.10 -11.97
CA SER A 310 23.74 -9.29 -11.74
C SER A 310 23.66 -8.55 -10.40
N SER A 311 23.83 -9.27 -9.29
CA SER A 311 24.26 -8.64 -8.04
C SER A 311 25.63 -9.16 -7.66
N THR A 312 26.67 -8.64 -8.31
CA THR A 312 28.02 -8.74 -7.78
C THR A 312 27.98 -8.15 -6.36
N ALA A 313 28.35 -8.97 -5.37
CA ALA A 313 28.46 -8.49 -4.00
C ALA A 313 29.47 -7.35 -3.96
N VAL A 314 29.04 -6.20 -3.48
CA VAL A 314 29.88 -5.02 -3.34
C VAL A 314 30.81 -5.24 -2.16
N GLU A 315 32.11 -4.99 -2.35
CA GLU A 315 33.07 -5.01 -1.23
C GLU A 315 32.78 -3.85 -0.28
N LEU A 316 32.55 -4.17 0.99
CA LEU A 316 32.20 -3.20 2.02
C LEU A 316 33.44 -2.46 2.53
N THR A 317 33.33 -1.13 2.67
CA THR A 317 34.31 -0.31 3.41
C THR A 317 34.27 -0.63 4.91
N GLU A 318 35.28 -0.20 5.68
CA GLU A 318 35.29 -0.44 7.13
C GLU A 318 34.10 0.23 7.84
N GLU A 319 33.66 1.39 7.36
CA GLU A 319 32.47 2.10 7.86
C GLU A 319 31.19 1.30 7.57
N GLU A 320 31.08 0.74 6.37
CA GLU A 320 29.93 -0.10 5.98
C GLU A 320 29.92 -1.45 6.68
N LYS A 321 31.09 -2.03 6.98
CA LYS A 321 31.19 -3.21 7.85
C LYS A 321 30.71 -2.91 9.26
N SER A 322 31.04 -1.72 9.80
CA SER A 322 30.53 -1.29 11.10
C SER A 322 29.00 -1.12 11.07
N PHE A 323 28.45 -0.51 10.02
CA PHE A 323 27.01 -0.41 9.82
C PHE A 323 26.34 -1.79 9.73
N ALA A 324 26.93 -2.72 8.97
CA ALA A 324 26.45 -4.09 8.87
C ALA A 324 26.41 -4.76 10.25
N GLU A 325 27.46 -4.64 11.07
CA GLU A 325 27.45 -5.24 12.40
C GLU A 325 26.39 -4.62 13.33
N GLN A 326 26.14 -3.32 13.23
CA GLN A 326 25.03 -2.68 13.96
C GLN A 326 23.67 -3.22 13.51
N MET A 327 23.47 -3.42 12.20
CA MET A 327 22.26 -4.02 11.65
C MET A 327 22.09 -5.47 12.09
N ARG A 328 23.19 -6.23 12.23
CA ARG A 328 23.17 -7.62 12.73
C ARG A 328 22.60 -7.68 14.16
N VAL A 329 22.98 -6.72 15.01
CA VAL A 329 22.42 -6.57 16.36
C VAL A 329 20.93 -6.22 16.32
N VAL A 330 20.51 -5.33 15.42
CA VAL A 330 19.09 -4.98 15.23
C VAL A 330 18.28 -6.20 14.82
N TRP A 331 18.74 -6.95 13.81
CA TRP A 331 18.10 -8.18 13.35
C TRP A 331 17.99 -9.21 14.48
N LYS A 332 19.05 -9.41 15.28
CA LYS A 332 19.01 -10.30 16.45
C LYS A 332 17.99 -9.85 17.51
N SER A 333 17.80 -8.54 17.68
CA SER A 333 16.80 -7.99 18.63
C SER A 333 15.35 -8.13 18.15
N ILE A 334 15.16 -8.39 16.86
CA ILE A 334 13.85 -8.62 16.24
C ILE A 334 13.59 -10.14 16.20
N LEU A 335 14.55 -10.89 15.68
CA LEU A 335 14.51 -12.34 15.50
C LEU A 335 15.01 -13.06 16.76
N THR A 336 14.25 -12.92 17.85
CA THR A 336 14.66 -13.45 19.17
C THR A 336 14.82 -14.97 19.22
N ASN A 337 14.22 -15.68 18.26
CA ASN A 337 14.24 -17.12 18.09
C ASN A 337 15.45 -17.66 17.30
N VAL A 338 16.25 -16.78 16.68
CA VAL A 338 17.43 -17.19 15.90
C VAL A 338 18.68 -16.98 16.74
N ASP A 339 19.48 -18.02 16.98
CA ASP A 339 20.66 -17.96 17.87
C ASP A 339 21.71 -16.94 17.41
N MET A 340 22.05 -16.95 16.12
CA MET A 340 23.03 -16.05 15.51
C MET A 340 22.52 -15.60 14.14
N ILE A 341 22.65 -14.31 13.85
CA ILE A 341 22.35 -13.78 12.51
C ILE A 341 23.61 -13.94 11.66
N ASP A 342 23.54 -14.74 10.62
CA ASP A 342 24.56 -14.85 9.57
C ASP A 342 24.09 -14.20 8.26
N ASP A 343 24.98 -14.14 7.27
CA ASP A 343 24.71 -13.49 5.98
C ASP A 343 23.55 -14.12 5.20
N SER A 344 23.29 -15.41 5.43
CA SER A 344 22.21 -16.18 4.79
C SER A 344 20.89 -16.16 5.56
N THR A 345 20.88 -15.55 6.75
CA THR A 345 19.69 -15.50 7.60
C THR A 345 18.60 -14.73 6.87
N ASP A 346 17.46 -15.39 6.64
CA ASP A 346 16.30 -14.79 5.99
C ASP A 346 15.36 -14.21 7.06
N PHE A 347 15.03 -12.93 6.92
CA PHE A 347 14.25 -12.17 7.88
C PHE A 347 12.87 -12.77 8.12
N PHE A 348 12.18 -13.18 7.07
CA PHE A 348 10.79 -13.65 7.14
C PHE A 348 10.70 -15.13 7.48
N LYS A 349 11.58 -15.98 6.92
CA LYS A 349 11.66 -17.41 7.30
C LYS A 349 12.07 -17.59 8.75
N SER A 350 12.76 -16.60 9.31
CA SER A 350 13.12 -16.54 10.73
C SER A 350 11.99 -16.03 11.64
N GLY A 351 10.81 -15.71 11.12
CA GLY A 351 9.62 -15.39 11.91
C GLY A 351 9.27 -13.91 12.05
N ALA A 352 9.94 -13.00 11.33
CA ALA A 352 9.56 -11.59 11.28
C ALA A 352 8.20 -11.38 10.58
N ALA A 353 7.41 -10.44 11.11
CA ALA A 353 6.13 -10.02 10.55
C ALA A 353 6.18 -8.57 10.04
N SER A 354 5.09 -8.07 9.47
CA SER A 354 5.04 -6.70 8.92
C SER A 354 5.35 -5.60 9.96
N MET A 355 5.02 -5.80 11.24
CA MET A 355 5.40 -4.85 12.31
C MET A 355 6.92 -4.80 12.51
N ASP A 356 7.60 -5.93 12.33
CA ASP A 356 9.06 -6.03 12.46
C ASP A 356 9.77 -5.35 11.28
N VAL A 357 9.16 -5.36 10.10
CA VAL A 357 9.63 -4.58 8.93
C VAL A 357 9.62 -3.08 9.25
N VAL A 358 8.50 -2.58 9.79
CA VAL A 358 8.40 -1.17 10.18
C VAL A 358 9.45 -0.83 11.24
N ARG A 359 9.63 -1.70 12.25
CA ARG A 359 10.66 -1.53 13.26
C ARG A 359 12.06 -1.48 12.65
N LEU A 360 12.39 -2.41 11.73
CA LEU A 360 13.69 -2.46 11.06
C LEU A 360 13.95 -1.19 10.25
N VAL A 361 12.96 -0.72 9.47
CA VAL A 361 13.04 0.53 8.70
C VAL A 361 13.35 1.72 9.61
N GLU A 362 12.70 1.84 10.77
CA GLU A 362 12.96 2.93 11.71
C GLU A 362 14.34 2.81 12.39
N GLU A 363 14.79 1.60 12.74
CA GLU A 363 16.12 1.36 13.32
C GLU A 363 17.26 1.69 12.34
N VAL A 364 17.03 1.45 11.04
CA VAL A 364 17.92 1.88 9.96
C VAL A 364 17.99 3.40 9.89
N LYS A 365 16.84 4.09 9.86
CA LYS A 365 16.79 5.56 9.83
C LYS A 365 17.52 6.21 11.01
N LEU A 366 17.46 5.58 12.19
CA LEU A 366 18.17 6.08 13.38
C LEU A 366 19.70 5.99 13.25
N ARG A 367 20.22 5.00 12.51
CA ARG A 367 21.68 4.76 12.37
C ARG A 367 22.26 5.30 11.06
N ALA A 368 21.43 5.43 10.04
CA ALA A 368 21.76 5.95 8.72
C ALA A 368 20.66 6.92 8.27
N SER A 369 20.65 8.13 8.82
CA SER A 369 19.60 9.14 8.58
C SER A 369 19.51 9.60 7.11
N GLN A 370 20.57 9.40 6.34
CA GLN A 370 20.63 9.70 4.91
C GLN A 370 19.97 8.60 4.06
N LEU A 371 19.81 7.39 4.61
CA LEU A 371 19.23 6.25 3.90
C LEU A 371 17.71 6.31 3.96
N GLN A 372 17.08 6.50 2.80
CA GLN A 372 15.63 6.41 2.67
C GLN A 372 15.21 4.97 2.35
N LEU A 373 14.70 4.29 3.38
CA LEU A 373 14.18 2.93 3.26
C LEU A 373 12.64 2.93 3.31
N GLN A 374 12.02 2.25 2.36
CA GLN A 374 10.59 1.91 2.35
C GLN A 374 10.39 0.49 2.90
N ASN A 375 9.16 0.17 3.30
CA ASN A 375 8.84 -1.19 3.75
C ASN A 375 9.10 -2.23 2.64
N GLU A 376 8.86 -1.86 1.39
CA GLU A 376 9.04 -2.73 0.22
C GLU A 376 10.49 -3.16 0.06
N ASP A 377 11.47 -2.28 0.30
CA ASP A 377 12.90 -2.56 0.24
C ASP A 377 13.29 -3.80 1.09
N VAL A 378 12.75 -3.89 2.31
CA VAL A 378 13.00 -5.03 3.22
C VAL A 378 12.41 -6.33 2.66
N TYR A 379 11.27 -6.25 1.96
CA TYR A 379 10.68 -7.43 1.33
C TYR A 379 11.45 -7.89 0.08
N MET A 380 12.22 -6.99 -0.55
CA MET A 380 13.06 -7.34 -1.72
C MET A 380 14.42 -7.92 -1.33
N ALA A 381 14.90 -7.58 -0.14
CA ALA A 381 16.19 -7.99 0.37
C ALA A 381 16.01 -8.81 1.66
N THR A 382 15.49 -10.03 1.50
CA THR A 382 15.03 -10.84 2.63
C THR A 382 16.17 -11.45 3.43
N THR A 383 17.32 -11.69 2.81
CA THR A 383 18.52 -12.19 3.49
C THR A 383 19.35 -11.05 4.06
N PHE A 384 20.06 -11.30 5.16
CA PHE A 384 20.89 -10.29 5.81
C PHE A 384 21.92 -9.69 4.82
N GLN A 385 22.56 -10.53 4.02
CA GLN A 385 23.52 -10.08 3.02
C GLN A 385 22.88 -9.18 1.97
N GLU A 386 21.76 -9.59 1.36
CA GLU A 386 21.06 -8.77 0.36
C GLU A 386 20.61 -7.44 0.97
N PHE A 387 20.13 -7.45 2.22
CA PHE A 387 19.69 -6.26 2.93
C PHE A 387 20.82 -5.25 3.12
N ILE A 388 21.99 -5.71 3.58
CA ILE A 388 23.17 -4.87 3.72
C ILE A 388 23.64 -4.36 2.37
N GLN A 389 23.71 -5.23 1.36
CA GLN A 389 24.13 -4.86 0.00
C GLN A 389 23.22 -3.78 -0.58
N MET A 390 21.89 -3.92 -0.42
CA MET A 390 20.92 -2.91 -0.83
C MET A 390 21.11 -1.59 -0.06
N CYS A 391 21.23 -1.64 1.27
CA CYS A 391 21.44 -0.44 2.08
C CYS A 391 22.72 0.30 1.68
N VAL A 392 23.81 -0.44 1.41
CA VAL A 392 25.10 0.10 0.99
C VAL A 392 25.01 0.71 -0.41
N ARG A 393 24.38 0.02 -1.37
CA ARG A 393 24.13 0.58 -2.72
C ARG A 393 23.35 1.88 -2.65
N LYS A 394 22.29 1.94 -1.84
CA LYS A 394 21.53 3.18 -1.60
C LYS A 394 22.37 4.27 -0.93
N LEU A 395 23.20 3.93 0.06
CA LEU A 395 24.11 4.89 0.72
C LEU A 395 25.19 5.44 -0.22
N ARG A 396 25.67 4.61 -1.15
CA ARG A 396 26.64 5.01 -2.18
C ARG A 396 26.01 5.78 -3.34
N GLY A 397 24.68 5.87 -3.39
CA GLY A 397 23.95 6.44 -4.52
C GLY A 397 23.98 5.56 -5.77
N GLU A 398 24.30 4.27 -5.66
CA GLU A 398 24.25 3.30 -6.78
C GLU A 398 22.81 2.91 -7.15
N ASP A 399 21.87 3.16 -6.23
CA ASP A 399 20.41 3.09 -6.46
C ASP A 399 19.82 4.48 -6.79
N ALA A 400 20.67 5.48 -7.06
CA ALA A 400 20.19 6.76 -7.55
C ALA A 400 19.37 6.53 -8.81
N GLU A 401 18.17 7.13 -8.84
CA GLU A 401 17.42 7.33 -10.09
C GLU A 401 18.40 7.73 -11.19
N GLU A 402 18.26 7.13 -12.38
CA GLU A 402 19.07 7.45 -13.56
C GLU A 402 19.34 8.96 -13.55
N GLU A 403 20.63 9.34 -13.47
CA GLU A 403 21.04 10.74 -13.48
C GLU A 403 20.32 11.40 -14.65
N LEU A 404 19.48 12.41 -14.36
CA LEU A 404 18.66 13.07 -15.38
C LEU A 404 19.57 13.43 -16.55
N ALA A 405 19.37 12.80 -17.70
CA ALA A 405 20.14 13.08 -18.89
C ALA A 405 19.71 14.46 -19.38
N VAL A 406 20.42 15.49 -18.94
CA VAL A 406 20.13 16.88 -19.28
C VAL A 406 21.20 17.38 -20.23
N ASP A 407 20.78 17.82 -21.40
CA ASP A 407 21.66 18.58 -22.28
C ASP A 407 21.66 20.06 -21.85
N TYR A 408 22.81 20.52 -21.36
CA TYR A 408 22.98 21.88 -20.83
C TYR A 408 23.67 22.78 -21.84
N MET A 409 23.16 24.00 -21.95
CA MET A 409 23.94 25.13 -22.44
C MET A 409 24.68 25.78 -21.27
N GLU A 410 25.99 25.97 -21.42
CA GLU A 410 26.83 26.65 -20.42
C GLU A 410 27.13 28.08 -20.84
N MET A 411 27.05 29.01 -19.88
CA MET A 411 27.50 30.39 -20.07
C MET A 411 28.15 30.98 -18.83
N ASN A 412 29.15 31.85 -19.03
CA ASN A 412 29.80 32.57 -17.94
C ASN A 412 29.25 34.00 -17.86
N ILE A 413 28.48 34.28 -16.82
CA ILE A 413 27.84 35.58 -16.60
C ILE A 413 27.71 35.84 -15.09
N ASN A 414 27.77 37.10 -14.67
CA ASN A 414 27.66 37.48 -13.25
C ASN A 414 28.66 36.73 -12.33
N ASN A 415 29.88 36.47 -12.82
CA ASN A 415 30.92 35.70 -12.14
C ASN A 415 30.51 34.25 -11.73
N MET A 416 29.53 33.67 -12.41
CA MET A 416 29.10 32.27 -12.25
C MET A 416 29.04 31.56 -13.61
N THR A 417 29.26 30.25 -13.59
CA THR A 417 28.97 29.38 -14.74
C THR A 417 27.55 28.88 -14.60
N ILE A 418 26.67 29.35 -15.48
CA ILE A 418 25.25 28.96 -15.49
C ILE A 418 25.07 27.78 -16.42
N ARG A 419 24.31 26.77 -15.98
CA ARG A 419 23.93 25.60 -16.77
C ARG A 419 22.43 25.59 -16.99
N MET A 420 22.00 25.85 -18.22
CA MET A 420 20.58 25.94 -18.55
C MET A 420 20.16 24.74 -19.42
N PRO A 421 19.17 23.95 -18.99
CA PRO A 421 18.55 22.98 -19.90
C PRO A 421 17.85 23.72 -21.04
N HIS A 422 18.05 23.25 -22.27
CA HIS A 422 17.37 23.82 -23.45
C HIS A 422 16.24 22.93 -23.99
N GLN A 423 16.04 21.77 -23.37
CA GLN A 423 15.02 20.78 -23.71
C GLN A 423 13.71 21.02 -22.93
N LEU A 424 12.61 20.41 -23.36
CA LEU A 424 11.35 20.37 -22.61
C LEU A 424 11.50 19.41 -21.41
N PHE A 425 10.91 19.73 -20.26
CA PHE A 425 10.84 18.80 -19.14
C PHE A 425 9.44 18.17 -19.06
N ILE A 426 9.30 16.91 -19.44
CA ILE A 426 8.01 16.19 -19.54
C ILE A 426 8.15 14.83 -18.86
N ASN A 427 7.23 14.54 -17.92
CA ASN A 427 7.15 13.24 -17.22
C ASN A 427 8.47 12.77 -16.56
N GLY A 428 9.23 13.70 -15.98
CA GLY A 428 10.49 13.37 -15.32
C GLY A 428 11.69 13.25 -16.26
N GLU A 429 11.56 13.57 -17.55
CA GLU A 429 12.65 13.50 -18.52
C GLU A 429 12.84 14.84 -19.26
N PHE A 430 14.08 15.15 -19.64
CA PHE A 430 14.38 16.21 -20.59
C PHE A 430 14.29 15.65 -22.02
N VAL A 431 13.43 16.24 -22.84
CA VAL A 431 13.13 15.76 -24.19
C VAL A 431 13.15 16.92 -25.19
N ASP A 432 13.65 16.65 -26.40
CA ASP A 432 13.55 17.60 -27.50
C ASP A 432 12.09 17.75 -27.93
N ALA A 433 11.73 18.93 -28.44
CA ALA A 433 10.40 19.13 -29.02
C ALA A 433 10.14 18.19 -30.21
N GLU A 434 8.89 17.80 -30.40
CA GLU A 434 8.49 16.94 -31.52
C GLU A 434 8.93 17.55 -32.87
N GLY A 435 9.62 16.74 -33.68
CA GLY A 435 10.19 17.18 -34.95
C GLY A 435 11.42 18.09 -34.84
N GLY A 436 12.03 18.20 -33.65
CA GLY A 436 13.27 18.95 -33.42
C GLY A 436 13.10 20.46 -33.53
N LYS A 437 11.90 20.99 -33.30
CA LYS A 437 11.65 22.44 -33.43
C LYS A 437 12.28 23.21 -32.29
N THR A 438 12.99 24.26 -32.63
CA THR A 438 13.63 25.16 -31.66
C THR A 438 13.17 26.60 -31.85
N TYR A 439 13.32 27.39 -30.79
CA TYR A 439 13.10 28.82 -30.74
C TYR A 439 14.38 29.49 -30.25
N LYS A 440 14.84 30.49 -30.99
CA LYS A 440 16.03 31.26 -30.63
C LYS A 440 15.66 32.32 -29.60
N THR A 441 16.07 32.14 -28.35
CA THR A 441 15.92 33.20 -27.34
C THR A 441 16.99 34.27 -27.54
N ILE A 442 16.58 35.54 -27.42
CA ILE A 442 17.41 36.71 -27.70
C ILE A 442 17.56 37.50 -26.41
N ASN A 443 18.79 37.83 -26.06
CA ASN A 443 19.06 38.71 -24.93
C ASN A 443 18.52 40.12 -25.26
N PRO A 444 17.55 40.65 -24.50
CA PRO A 444 16.90 41.92 -24.82
C PRO A 444 17.82 43.13 -24.62
N THR A 445 18.93 42.97 -23.89
CA THR A 445 19.90 44.04 -23.64
C THR A 445 20.92 44.15 -24.77
N THR A 446 21.40 43.02 -25.31
CA THR A 446 22.44 42.99 -26.34
C THR A 446 21.92 42.75 -27.75
N ALA A 447 20.67 42.28 -27.88
CA ALA A 447 20.07 41.75 -29.11
C ALA A 447 20.83 40.54 -29.71
N GLU A 448 21.72 39.92 -28.93
CA GLU A 448 22.44 38.71 -29.33
C GLU A 448 21.69 37.44 -28.89
N PRO A 449 21.83 36.32 -29.62
CA PRO A 449 21.25 35.05 -29.20
C PRO A 449 21.82 34.55 -27.87
N ILE A 450 20.95 34.06 -26.97
CA ILE A 450 21.38 33.35 -25.76
C ILE A 450 21.64 31.88 -26.12
N CYS A 451 20.60 31.18 -26.58
CA CYS A 451 20.66 29.82 -27.11
C CYS A 451 19.39 29.51 -27.93
N ASP A 452 19.36 28.33 -28.57
CA ASP A 452 18.15 27.75 -29.14
C ASP A 452 17.51 26.84 -28.08
N VAL A 453 16.24 27.08 -27.75
CA VAL A 453 15.46 26.26 -26.80
C VAL A 453 14.38 25.46 -27.53
N SER A 454 14.01 24.30 -27.01
CA SER A 454 12.94 23.48 -27.57
C SER A 454 11.61 24.23 -27.61
N LEU A 455 11.00 24.29 -28.80
CA LEU A 455 9.70 24.92 -29.01
C LEU A 455 8.61 23.85 -28.98
N ALA A 456 7.89 23.75 -27.87
CA ALA A 456 6.86 22.75 -27.67
C ALA A 456 5.82 22.73 -28.80
N GLN A 457 5.53 21.54 -29.33
CA GLN A 457 4.44 21.31 -30.28
C GLN A 457 3.16 20.87 -29.57
N ILE A 458 2.04 20.84 -30.29
CA ILE A 458 0.74 20.39 -29.76
C ILE A 458 0.87 19.00 -29.11
N SER A 459 1.56 18.07 -29.77
CA SER A 459 1.80 16.72 -29.26
C SER A 459 2.62 16.70 -27.96
N ASP A 460 3.56 17.63 -27.78
CA ASP A 460 4.36 17.71 -26.56
C ASP A 460 3.50 18.22 -25.40
N VAL A 461 2.62 19.18 -25.67
CA VAL A 461 1.63 19.65 -24.69
C VAL A 461 0.66 18.53 -24.31
N GLU A 462 0.19 17.75 -25.28
CA GLU A 462 -0.66 16.58 -25.03
C GLU A 462 0.04 15.55 -24.14
N LYS A 463 1.31 15.22 -24.40
CA LYS A 463 2.12 14.33 -23.55
C LYS A 463 2.27 14.89 -22.13
N ALA A 464 2.56 16.19 -21.99
CA ALA A 464 2.71 16.83 -20.68
C ALA A 464 1.40 16.84 -19.88
N VAL A 465 0.27 17.13 -20.53
CA VAL A 465 -1.06 17.08 -19.89
C VAL A 465 -1.44 15.67 -19.51
N ALA A 466 -1.18 14.68 -20.37
CA ALA A 466 -1.44 13.27 -20.07
C ALA A 466 -0.62 12.80 -18.85
N ALA A 467 0.68 13.12 -18.80
CA ALA A 467 1.55 12.80 -17.67
C ALA A 467 1.08 13.46 -16.37
N ALA A 468 0.69 14.73 -16.41
CA ALA A 468 0.16 15.44 -15.24
C ALA A 468 -1.16 14.82 -14.75
N LYS A 469 -2.05 14.44 -15.69
CA LYS A 469 -3.32 13.77 -15.38
C LYS A 469 -3.08 12.39 -14.75
N GLU A 470 -2.18 11.60 -15.33
CA GLU A 470 -1.81 10.29 -14.79
C GLU A 470 -1.24 10.42 -13.38
N ALA A 471 -0.28 11.34 -13.16
CA ALA A 471 0.31 11.59 -11.84
C ALA A 471 -0.75 11.98 -10.78
N PHE A 472 -1.79 12.71 -11.18
CA PHE A 472 -2.86 13.16 -10.29
C PHE A 472 -3.95 12.10 -10.05
N GLU A 473 -4.42 11.42 -11.09
CA GLU A 473 -5.56 10.50 -10.99
C GLU A 473 -5.13 9.10 -10.53
N VAL A 474 -3.98 8.62 -10.99
CA VAL A 474 -3.53 7.23 -10.80
C VAL A 474 -2.22 7.15 -10.02
N GLY A 475 -1.32 8.10 -10.27
CA GLY A 475 0.04 8.15 -9.75
C GLY A 475 0.14 8.52 -8.26
N GLU A 476 1.37 8.54 -7.77
CA GLU A 476 1.63 8.75 -6.35
C GLU A 476 1.20 10.13 -5.87
N TRP A 477 1.29 11.17 -6.71
CA TRP A 477 1.02 12.54 -6.28
C TRP A 477 -0.41 12.76 -5.76
N GLY A 478 -1.42 12.24 -6.46
CA GLY A 478 -2.82 12.36 -6.01
C GLY A 478 -3.13 11.56 -4.75
N LYS A 479 -2.55 10.37 -4.64
CA LYS A 479 -2.73 9.42 -3.52
C LYS A 479 -1.87 9.77 -2.29
N MET A 480 -0.80 10.54 -2.48
CA MET A 480 0.16 10.92 -1.43
C MET A 480 -0.58 11.66 -0.32
N ASN A 481 -0.27 11.35 0.94
CA ASN A 481 -0.91 12.08 2.03
C ASN A 481 -0.52 13.57 1.99
N PRO A 482 -1.37 14.48 2.51
CA PRO A 482 -1.11 15.91 2.36
C PRO A 482 0.15 16.41 3.09
N ARG A 483 0.58 15.72 4.17
CA ARG A 483 1.83 16.06 4.87
C ARG A 483 3.04 15.85 3.97
N ASP A 484 3.12 14.70 3.31
CA ASP A 484 4.25 14.36 2.44
C ASP A 484 4.28 15.23 1.19
N ARG A 485 3.11 15.57 0.63
CA ARG A 485 3.00 16.59 -0.43
C ARG A 485 3.56 17.94 0.00
N GLY A 486 3.19 18.40 1.20
CA GLY A 486 3.73 19.64 1.77
C GLY A 486 5.26 19.58 1.91
N ARG A 487 5.80 18.45 2.37
CA ARG A 487 7.26 18.25 2.48
C ARG A 487 7.99 18.37 1.15
N LEU A 488 7.44 17.82 0.06
CA LEU A 488 8.04 17.94 -1.28
C LEU A 488 8.03 19.39 -1.78
N LEU A 489 6.92 20.12 -1.58
CA LEU A 489 6.86 21.53 -1.96
C LEU A 489 7.81 22.42 -1.13
N TYR A 490 7.99 22.11 0.15
CA TYR A 490 9.02 22.78 0.96
C TYR A 490 10.43 22.51 0.44
N LYS A 491 10.74 21.26 0.09
CA LYS A 491 12.03 20.89 -0.50
C LYS A 491 12.29 21.64 -1.80
N LEU A 492 11.30 21.79 -2.67
CA LEU A 492 11.43 22.58 -3.89
C LEU A 492 11.75 24.05 -3.57
N ALA A 493 11.05 24.64 -2.60
CA ALA A 493 11.33 26.03 -2.19
C ALA A 493 12.72 26.20 -1.60
N ASP A 494 13.21 25.22 -0.81
CA ASP A 494 14.57 25.23 -0.24
C ASP A 494 15.63 25.19 -1.35
N LEU A 495 15.44 24.34 -2.37
CA LEU A 495 16.32 24.25 -3.54
C LEU A 495 16.30 25.54 -4.36
N MET A 496 15.11 26.12 -4.60
CA MET A 496 15.01 27.41 -5.30
C MET A 496 15.72 28.54 -4.54
N GLU A 497 15.65 28.56 -3.20
CA GLU A 497 16.34 29.55 -2.38
C GLU A 497 17.86 29.35 -2.39
N GLN A 498 18.31 28.09 -2.34
CA GLN A 498 19.73 27.73 -2.50
C GLN A 498 20.30 28.21 -3.84
N HIS A 499 19.53 28.10 -4.92
CA HIS A 499 19.93 28.46 -6.29
C HIS A 499 19.38 29.83 -6.74
N GLN A 500 18.96 30.69 -5.80
CA GLN A 500 18.23 31.92 -6.15
C GLN A 500 19.02 32.91 -7.03
N GLU A 501 20.34 32.98 -6.85
CA GLU A 501 21.21 33.89 -7.61
C GLU A 501 21.38 33.42 -9.06
N GLU A 502 21.48 32.11 -9.25
CA GLU A 502 21.53 31.47 -10.57
C GLU A 502 20.20 31.70 -11.32
N LEU A 503 19.07 31.37 -10.69
CA LEU A 503 17.73 31.61 -11.23
C LEU A 503 17.49 33.08 -11.56
N ALA A 504 17.93 34.00 -10.68
CA ALA A 504 17.77 35.44 -10.92
C ALA A 504 18.65 35.94 -12.06
N THR A 505 19.81 35.33 -12.27
CA THR A 505 20.68 35.68 -13.40
C THR A 505 20.07 35.20 -14.71
N ILE A 506 19.53 33.97 -14.76
CA ILE A 506 18.79 33.42 -15.91
C ILE A 506 17.60 34.33 -16.26
N GLU A 507 16.77 34.64 -15.27
CA GLU A 507 15.60 35.52 -15.43
C GLU A 507 16.00 36.91 -15.96
N SER A 508 17.10 37.48 -15.47
CA SER A 508 17.57 38.80 -15.88
C SER A 508 18.04 38.82 -17.34
N ILE A 509 18.73 37.78 -17.80
CA ILE A 509 19.27 37.72 -19.17
C ILE A 509 18.21 37.39 -20.22
N ASP A 510 17.18 36.63 -19.86
CA ASP A 510 16.11 36.22 -20.78
C ASP A 510 15.01 37.28 -20.86
N SER A 511 14.51 37.77 -19.72
CA SER A 511 13.44 38.77 -19.67
C SER A 511 13.92 40.22 -19.82
N GLY A 512 15.20 40.48 -19.55
CA GLY A 512 15.76 41.85 -19.45
C GLY A 512 15.43 42.56 -18.14
N ALA A 513 14.87 41.86 -17.15
CA ALA A 513 14.62 42.44 -15.83
C ALA A 513 15.92 42.86 -15.14
N VAL A 514 15.88 43.97 -14.41
CA VAL A 514 17.00 44.39 -13.55
C VAL A 514 17.27 43.28 -12.53
N TYR A 515 18.52 42.85 -12.39
CA TYR A 515 18.90 41.71 -11.52
C TYR A 515 18.32 41.79 -10.10
N THR A 516 18.31 42.97 -9.47
CA THR A 516 17.74 43.14 -8.13
C THR A 516 16.23 42.90 -8.08
N LEU A 517 15.51 43.22 -9.16
CA LEU A 517 14.10 42.91 -9.32
C LEU A 517 13.89 41.41 -9.54
N ALA A 518 14.67 40.77 -10.42
CA ALA A 518 14.63 39.34 -10.65
C ALA A 518 14.88 38.54 -9.36
N LEU A 519 15.93 38.91 -8.61
CA LEU A 519 16.32 38.27 -7.35
C LEU A 519 15.26 38.44 -6.26
N LYS A 520 14.84 39.68 -5.96
CA LYS A 520 13.96 39.95 -4.83
C LYS A 520 12.50 39.69 -5.11
N THR A 521 12.07 39.88 -6.35
CA THR A 521 10.65 39.86 -6.73
C THR A 521 10.32 38.59 -7.51
N HIS A 522 10.92 38.37 -8.68
CA HIS A 522 10.51 37.24 -9.53
C HIS A 522 10.82 35.89 -8.85
N VAL A 523 12.08 35.67 -8.49
CA VAL A 523 12.52 34.44 -7.81
C VAL A 523 12.12 34.47 -6.33
N GLY A 524 12.41 35.57 -5.63
CA GLY A 524 12.10 35.73 -4.21
C GLY A 524 10.62 35.50 -3.86
N MET A 525 9.68 36.09 -4.61
CA MET A 525 8.24 35.87 -4.36
C MET A 525 7.77 34.49 -4.82
N SER A 526 8.39 33.90 -5.84
CA SER A 526 8.08 32.52 -6.27
C SER A 526 8.43 31.52 -5.17
N ILE A 527 9.60 31.66 -4.54
CA ILE A 527 10.00 30.84 -3.37
C ILE A 527 8.95 30.97 -2.25
N GLN A 528 8.57 32.21 -1.90
CA GLN A 528 7.57 32.44 -0.85
C GLN A 528 6.20 31.86 -1.21
N THR A 529 5.84 31.84 -2.50
CA THR A 529 4.60 31.24 -2.99
C THR A 529 4.61 29.73 -2.80
N PHE A 530 5.70 29.04 -3.15
CA PHE A 530 5.84 27.60 -2.89
C PHE A 530 5.80 27.29 -1.39
N ARG A 531 6.53 28.05 -0.56
CA ARG A 531 6.49 27.88 0.91
C ARG A 531 5.07 28.08 1.48
N TYR A 532 4.33 29.05 0.95
CA TYR A 532 2.95 29.29 1.33
C TYR A 532 2.09 28.06 1.02
N PHE A 533 2.06 27.60 -0.23
CA PHE A 533 1.24 26.45 -0.63
C PHE A 533 1.66 25.13 0.04
N ALA A 534 2.96 24.92 0.26
CA ALA A 534 3.48 23.78 1.02
C ALA A 534 2.86 23.70 2.42
N GLY A 535 2.78 24.84 3.11
CA GLY A 535 2.19 24.93 4.44
C GLY A 535 0.68 24.77 4.50
N TRP A 536 0.00 24.75 3.34
CA TRP A 536 -1.44 24.54 3.22
C TRP A 536 -1.83 23.10 2.96
N CYS A 537 -0.92 22.25 2.49
CA CYS A 537 -1.29 20.90 2.08
C CYS A 537 -2.06 20.15 3.20
N ASP A 538 -1.67 20.30 4.47
CA ASP A 538 -2.33 19.68 5.62
C ASP A 538 -3.38 20.56 6.34
N LYS A 539 -3.66 21.77 5.83
CA LYS A 539 -4.48 22.79 6.49
C LYS A 539 -5.67 23.29 5.66
N ILE A 540 -5.94 22.74 4.48
CA ILE A 540 -7.13 23.10 3.69
C ILE A 540 -8.39 22.56 4.40
N GLN A 541 -9.00 23.42 5.23
CA GLN A 541 -10.24 23.14 5.98
C GLN A 541 -11.48 23.81 5.34
N GLY A 542 -11.34 24.48 4.19
CA GLY A 542 -12.46 25.16 3.51
C GLY A 542 -12.90 26.49 4.15
N CYS A 543 -12.00 27.17 4.87
CA CYS A 543 -12.19 28.51 5.48
C CYS A 543 -11.57 29.64 4.62
N THR A 544 -11.97 30.90 4.86
CA THR A 544 -11.39 32.08 4.20
C THR A 544 -9.88 32.13 4.34
N ILE A 545 -9.18 32.23 3.22
CA ILE A 545 -7.73 32.05 3.09
C ILE A 545 -7.00 33.34 3.54
N PRO A 546 -6.25 33.33 4.67
CA PRO A 546 -5.38 34.44 5.02
C PRO A 546 -4.13 34.41 4.12
N ILE A 547 -3.91 35.46 3.33
CA ILE A 547 -2.70 35.64 2.51
C ILE A 547 -1.75 36.65 3.13
N ASN A 548 -0.45 36.42 2.97
CA ASN A 548 0.56 37.43 3.33
C ASN A 548 0.51 38.59 2.33
N GLN A 549 0.67 39.80 2.86
CA GLN A 549 0.62 41.02 2.07
C GLN A 549 1.94 41.22 1.31
N ALA A 550 1.86 41.38 -0.01
CA ALA A 550 3.00 41.78 -0.84
C ALA A 550 3.29 43.27 -0.63
N ARG A 551 3.91 43.61 0.51
CA ARG A 551 4.16 45.01 0.91
C ARG A 551 4.91 45.76 -0.20
N PRO A 552 4.52 47.01 -0.52
CA PRO A 552 3.56 47.87 0.22
C PRO A 552 2.08 47.62 -0.12
N ASN A 553 1.77 46.75 -1.08
CA ASN A 553 0.41 46.50 -1.54
C ASN A 553 -0.39 45.66 -0.54
N ARG A 554 -1.71 45.91 -0.50
CA ARG A 554 -2.67 45.09 0.26
C ARG A 554 -3.51 44.26 -0.70
N ASN A 555 -3.31 42.96 -0.68
CA ASN A 555 -4.02 41.93 -1.43
C ASN A 555 -5.26 41.47 -0.63
N LEU A 556 -6.35 41.18 -1.35
CA LEU A 556 -7.61 40.66 -0.83
C LEU A 556 -7.90 39.28 -1.45
N THR A 557 -8.13 38.27 -0.61
CA THR A 557 -8.58 36.94 -1.03
C THR A 557 -9.93 36.62 -0.36
N PHE A 558 -10.87 36.09 -1.13
CA PHE A 558 -12.14 35.56 -0.61
C PHE A 558 -12.47 34.22 -1.28
N THR A 559 -13.12 33.34 -0.55
CA THR A 559 -13.54 32.02 -1.04
C THR A 559 -15.05 32.06 -1.31
N LYS A 560 -15.47 31.82 -2.55
CA LYS A 560 -16.89 31.65 -2.92
C LYS A 560 -17.19 30.15 -3.03
N LYS A 561 -18.14 29.64 -2.23
CA LYS A 561 -18.63 28.25 -2.35
C LYS A 561 -19.80 28.22 -3.32
N GLU A 562 -19.69 27.47 -4.40
CA GLU A 562 -20.79 27.22 -5.35
C GLU A 562 -21.25 25.77 -5.21
N PRO A 563 -22.56 25.50 -5.08
CA PRO A 563 -23.06 24.14 -5.06
C PRO A 563 -22.88 23.50 -6.44
N ILE A 564 -22.34 22.28 -6.47
CA ILE A 564 -22.37 21.44 -7.66
C ILE A 564 -23.75 20.79 -7.68
N GLY A 565 -24.59 21.25 -8.62
CA GLY A 565 -25.85 20.60 -8.97
C GLY A 565 -25.63 19.41 -9.90
#